data_AF-A0A6J4FWT7-F1
#
_entry.id   AF-A0A6J4FWT7-F1
#
_cell.length_a   1.000
_cell.length_b   1.000
_cell.length_c   1.000
_cell.angle_alpha   90.00
_cell.angle_beta   90.00
_cell.angle_gamma   90.00
#
_symmetry.space_group_name_H-M   'P 1'
#
loop_
_entity.id
_entity.type
_entity.pdbx_description
1 polymer ?
#
loop_
_entity_poly.entity_id
_entity_poly.type
_entity_poly.pdbx_seq_one_letter_code
_entity_poly.pdbx_strand_id
1 'polypeptide(L)'
;MTIFTSAIQSVRALRREAPTRQAALALLLCLNDLWAFARDKGDLALEAQVEAPLSDSLFLRHKAVCDLPWLLTPLVDFARRLTLGSNNAKQARRLLLAYRETERRAQEQVVRQASLVWPLGLCLWLAGLAVLGETGITTLAWWGGSLAAAGVAAGIWLVRLRAIGDQRLGVLDAMIEGCLSYLNGYVPRVCAENARTVLPPALRPSFFDLDEALCANNTSIPIAGFVAAQGNMLELTEPKVDSEEPAIGTKEEEDLLALWKRMSGEEKT
;
A
#
# COMPACT_ATOMS: atom_id res chain seq x y z
N MET A 1 34.36 -6.63 -17.94
CA MET A 1 33.16 -7.46 -18.20
C MET A 1 32.08 -7.39 -17.12
N THR A 2 32.39 -7.02 -15.87
CA THR A 2 31.41 -7.01 -14.75
C THR A 2 30.25 -6.02 -14.91
N ILE A 3 30.50 -4.83 -15.48
CA ILE A 3 29.48 -3.77 -15.66
C ILE A 3 28.38 -4.19 -16.66
N PHE A 4 28.73 -4.98 -17.68
CA PHE A 4 27.76 -5.43 -18.68
C PHE A 4 26.87 -6.55 -18.13
N THR A 5 27.46 -7.49 -17.38
CA THR A 5 26.71 -8.56 -16.70
C THR A 5 25.74 -7.99 -15.67
N SER A 6 26.16 -6.98 -14.89
CA SER A 6 25.28 -6.34 -13.91
C SER A 6 24.15 -5.55 -14.56
N ALA A 7 24.38 -4.91 -15.72
CA ALA A 7 23.34 -4.24 -16.49
C ALA A 7 22.30 -5.23 -17.06
N ILE A 8 22.73 -6.38 -17.57
CA ILE A 8 21.81 -7.43 -18.02
C ILE A 8 20.99 -7.98 -16.85
N GLN A 9 21.65 -8.18 -15.71
CA GLN A 9 21.00 -8.68 -14.50
C GLN A 9 19.97 -7.67 -13.95
N SER A 10 20.27 -6.37 -13.96
CA SER A 10 19.35 -5.33 -13.48
C SER A 10 18.13 -5.17 -14.39
N VAL A 11 18.30 -5.22 -15.72
CA VAL A 11 17.18 -5.25 -16.66
C VAL A 11 16.33 -6.51 -16.46
N ARG A 12 16.97 -7.67 -16.25
CA ARG A 12 16.26 -8.94 -15.99
C ARG A 12 15.51 -8.92 -14.66
N ALA A 13 16.10 -8.34 -13.62
CA ALA A 13 15.45 -8.16 -12.33
C ALA A 13 14.23 -7.25 -12.46
N LEU A 14 14.36 -6.10 -13.14
CA LEU A 14 13.26 -5.16 -13.38
C LEU A 14 12.09 -5.82 -14.15
N ARG A 15 12.39 -6.70 -15.10
CA ARG A 15 11.35 -7.47 -15.82
C ARG A 15 10.71 -8.55 -14.96
N ARG A 16 11.47 -9.23 -14.09
CA ARG A 16 10.95 -10.31 -13.24
C ARG A 16 10.10 -9.77 -12.09
N GLU A 17 10.51 -8.64 -11.53
CA GLU A 17 9.84 -7.95 -10.43
C GLU A 17 8.78 -6.96 -10.92
N ALA A 18 8.26 -7.17 -12.13
CA ALA A 18 7.25 -6.28 -12.70
C ALA A 18 5.98 -6.30 -11.81
N PRO A 19 5.49 -5.14 -11.37
CA PRO A 19 4.34 -5.08 -10.48
C PRO A 19 3.10 -5.59 -11.21
N THR A 20 2.50 -6.64 -10.67
CA THR A 20 1.23 -7.19 -11.16
C THR A 20 0.06 -6.58 -10.39
N ARG A 21 -1.14 -6.60 -10.97
CA ARG A 21 -2.37 -6.18 -10.27
C ARG A 21 -2.58 -6.98 -8.98
N GLN A 22 -2.21 -8.26 -8.98
CA GLN A 22 -2.28 -9.14 -7.81
C GLN A 22 -1.31 -8.71 -6.70
N ALA A 23 -0.07 -8.34 -7.06
CA ALA A 23 0.90 -7.83 -6.09
C ALA A 23 0.47 -6.48 -5.51
N ALA A 24 -0.11 -5.61 -6.34
CA ALA A 24 -0.71 -4.36 -5.90
C ALA A 24 -1.86 -4.58 -4.89
N LEU A 25 -2.77 -5.52 -5.18
CA LEU A 25 -3.85 -5.88 -4.27
C LEU A 25 -3.30 -6.47 -2.96
N ALA A 26 -2.36 -7.41 -3.05
CA ALA A 26 -1.71 -8.01 -1.88
C ALA A 26 -1.00 -6.97 -1.01
N LEU A 27 -0.40 -5.92 -1.60
CA LEU A 27 0.15 -4.80 -0.84
C LEU A 27 -0.93 -4.06 -0.06
N LEU A 28 -2.08 -3.76 -0.66
CA LEU A 28 -3.17 -3.05 0.02
C LEU A 28 -3.71 -3.85 1.21
N LEU A 29 -3.84 -5.16 1.04
CA LEU A 29 -4.23 -6.07 2.12
C LEU A 29 -3.16 -6.17 3.21
N CYS A 30 -1.88 -6.28 2.81
CA CYS A 30 -0.75 -6.30 3.74
C CYS A 30 -0.69 -5.03 4.59
N LEU A 31 -0.90 -3.85 3.98
CA LEU A 31 -0.99 -2.58 4.70
C LEU A 31 -2.15 -2.58 5.70
N ASN A 32 -3.35 -3.01 5.29
CA ASN A 32 -4.49 -3.10 6.20
C ASN A 32 -4.20 -4.01 7.40
N ASP A 33 -3.69 -5.22 7.15
CA ASP A 33 -3.43 -6.21 8.19
C ASP A 33 -2.32 -5.75 9.14
N LEU A 34 -1.26 -5.13 8.61
CA LEU A 34 -0.15 -4.59 9.39
C LEU A 34 -0.61 -3.46 10.31
N TRP A 35 -1.42 -2.53 9.80
CA TRP A 35 -1.94 -1.41 10.61
C TRP A 35 -3.04 -1.83 11.57
N ALA A 36 -3.85 -2.83 11.23
CA ALA A 36 -4.79 -3.44 12.17
C ALA A 36 -4.06 -4.08 13.34
N PHE A 37 -3.00 -4.85 13.06
CA PHE A 37 -2.17 -5.44 14.09
C PHE A 37 -1.49 -4.39 14.98
N ALA A 38 -0.93 -3.33 14.38
CA ALA A 38 -0.28 -2.23 15.10
C ALA A 38 -1.27 -1.52 16.05
N ARG A 39 -2.52 -1.34 15.61
CA ARG A 39 -3.57 -0.71 16.40
C ARG A 39 -4.08 -1.60 17.54
N ASP A 40 -4.22 -2.89 17.30
CA ASP A 40 -4.78 -3.83 18.28
C ASP A 40 -3.76 -4.21 19.37
N LYS A 41 -2.49 -4.42 19.01
CA LYS A 41 -1.44 -4.89 19.93
C LYS A 41 -0.44 -3.81 20.34
N GLY A 42 -0.49 -2.64 19.70
CA GLY A 42 0.42 -1.53 19.93
C GLY A 42 1.69 -1.61 19.06
N ASP A 43 2.32 -0.45 18.85
CA ASP A 43 3.49 -0.31 17.97
C ASP A 43 4.70 -1.16 18.40
N LEU A 44 4.83 -1.47 19.69
CA LEU A 44 5.90 -2.34 20.22
C LEU A 44 5.74 -3.81 19.80
N ALA A 45 4.51 -4.27 19.61
CA ALA A 45 4.26 -5.65 19.18
C ALA A 45 4.72 -5.89 17.73
N LEU A 46 4.93 -4.83 16.94
CA LEU A 46 5.46 -4.92 15.58
C LEU A 46 6.92 -5.39 15.56
N GLU A 47 7.69 -5.25 16.64
CA GLU A 47 9.12 -5.61 16.64
C GLU A 47 9.34 -7.07 16.25
N ALA A 48 8.57 -7.98 16.85
CA ALA A 48 8.66 -9.41 16.56
C ALA A 48 8.33 -9.76 15.09
N GLN A 49 7.48 -8.97 14.44
CA GLN A 49 7.06 -9.18 13.06
C GLN A 49 8.04 -8.60 12.04
N VAL A 50 8.70 -7.51 12.45
CA VAL A 50 9.64 -6.73 11.64
C VAL A 50 11.06 -7.33 11.70
N GLU A 51 11.41 -8.05 12.76
CA GLU A 51 12.69 -8.76 12.86
C GLU A 51 12.79 -9.91 11.84
N ALA A 52 11.69 -10.62 11.59
CA ALA A 52 11.68 -11.79 10.71
C ALA A 52 10.46 -11.80 9.76
N PRO A 53 10.42 -10.88 8.77
CA PRO A 53 9.26 -10.73 7.88
C PRO A 53 9.03 -11.95 6.99
N LEU A 54 10.03 -12.82 6.78
CA LEU A 54 9.88 -14.03 5.95
C LEU A 54 9.35 -15.25 6.72
N SER A 55 9.42 -15.24 8.04
CA SER A 55 8.91 -16.33 8.89
C SER A 55 7.60 -16.00 9.57
N ASP A 56 7.18 -14.73 9.57
CA ASP A 56 5.96 -14.31 10.24
C ASP A 56 4.70 -14.62 9.43
N SER A 57 3.66 -15.05 10.14
CA SER A 57 2.36 -15.44 9.63
C SER A 57 1.64 -14.31 8.86
N LEU A 58 1.87 -13.04 9.20
CA LEU A 58 1.26 -11.90 8.50
C LEU A 58 1.79 -11.75 7.08
N PHE A 59 3.10 -11.75 6.90
CA PHE A 59 3.74 -11.59 5.60
C PHE A 59 3.63 -12.87 4.76
N LEU A 60 3.61 -14.06 5.38
CA LEU A 60 3.36 -15.33 4.69
C LEU A 60 1.97 -15.43 4.04
N ARG A 61 0.97 -14.69 4.55
CA ARG A 61 -0.35 -14.55 3.90
C ARG A 61 -0.26 -13.77 2.59
N HIS A 62 0.72 -12.86 2.48
CA HIS A 62 0.90 -11.94 1.35
C HIS A 62 2.16 -12.27 0.55
N LYS A 63 2.30 -13.51 0.06
CA LYS A 63 3.49 -13.99 -0.68
C LYS A 63 3.90 -13.11 -1.85
N ALA A 64 2.93 -12.55 -2.58
CA ALA A 64 3.19 -11.66 -3.71
C ALA A 64 3.96 -10.38 -3.33
N VAL A 65 3.87 -9.93 -2.08
CA VAL A 65 4.66 -8.80 -1.55
C VAL A 65 6.02 -9.28 -1.06
N CYS A 66 6.09 -10.47 -0.46
CA CYS A 66 7.36 -11.09 -0.03
C CYS A 66 8.31 -11.37 -1.18
N ASP A 67 7.78 -11.70 -2.36
CA ASP A 67 8.56 -11.92 -3.58
C ASP A 67 9.17 -10.61 -4.14
N LEU A 68 8.79 -9.44 -3.62
CA LEU A 68 9.22 -8.12 -4.08
C LEU A 68 10.07 -7.42 -2.99
N PRO A 69 11.40 -7.65 -2.97
CA PRO A 69 12.27 -7.12 -1.92
C PRO A 69 12.33 -5.58 -1.90
N TRP A 70 12.25 -4.94 -3.07
CA TRP A 70 12.22 -3.48 -3.20
C TRP A 70 11.00 -2.80 -2.55
N LEU A 71 9.96 -3.58 -2.24
CA LEU A 71 8.74 -3.12 -1.59
C LEU A 71 8.70 -3.52 -0.12
N LEU A 72 9.16 -4.74 0.19
CA LEU A 72 9.19 -5.26 1.54
C LEU A 72 10.21 -4.54 2.42
N THR A 73 11.43 -4.31 1.93
CA THR A 73 12.51 -3.65 2.70
C THR A 73 12.10 -2.27 3.25
N PRO A 74 11.61 -1.32 2.44
CA PRO A 74 11.24 -0.01 2.95
C PRO A 74 10.03 -0.06 3.90
N LEU A 75 9.11 -1.01 3.73
CA LEU A 75 7.96 -1.22 4.61
C LEU A 75 8.40 -1.73 5.99
N VAL A 76 9.26 -2.75 6.02
CA VAL A 76 9.83 -3.31 7.25
C VAL A 76 10.70 -2.27 7.97
N ASP A 77 11.55 -1.55 7.24
CA ASP A 77 12.35 -0.46 7.82
C ASP A 77 11.48 0.69 8.35
N PHE A 78 10.33 0.94 7.74
CA PHE A 78 9.37 1.91 8.26
C PHE A 78 8.71 1.42 9.54
N ALA A 79 8.23 0.18 9.58
CA ALA A 79 7.67 -0.43 10.78
C ALA A 79 8.69 -0.49 11.94
N ARG A 80 9.96 -0.80 11.66
CA ARG A 80 11.06 -0.71 12.66
C ARG A 80 11.25 0.69 13.20
N ARG A 81 11.09 1.71 12.35
CA ARG A 81 11.19 3.11 12.78
C ARG A 81 10.01 3.54 13.65
N LEU A 82 8.83 2.98 13.42
CA LEU A 82 7.67 3.20 14.30
C LEU A 82 7.93 2.64 15.70
N THR A 83 8.50 1.45 15.82
CA THR A 83 8.77 0.82 17.12
C THR A 83 9.81 1.58 17.93
N LEU A 84 10.79 2.20 17.27
CA LEU A 84 11.77 3.10 17.87
C LEU A 84 11.19 4.44 18.35
N GLY A 85 9.87 4.65 18.25
CA GLY A 85 9.17 5.85 18.73
C GLY A 85 9.25 7.05 17.80
N SER A 86 9.67 6.88 16.54
CA SER A 86 9.76 7.99 15.59
C SER A 86 8.42 8.29 14.90
N ASN A 87 7.48 8.89 15.63
CA ASN A 87 6.13 9.20 15.14
C ASN A 87 5.99 10.51 14.34
N ASN A 88 7.10 11.10 13.87
CA ASN A 88 7.04 12.33 13.10
C ASN A 88 6.70 12.05 11.62
N ALA A 89 5.42 12.25 11.24
CA ALA A 89 4.92 12.09 9.87
C ALA A 89 5.74 12.84 8.81
N LYS A 90 6.22 14.06 9.13
CA LYS A 90 7.04 14.85 8.18
C LYS A 90 8.43 14.26 7.97
N GLN A 91 9.01 13.65 9.00
CA GLN A 91 10.32 13.00 8.90
C GLN A 91 10.19 11.66 8.17
N ALA A 92 9.21 10.85 8.54
CA ALA A 92 8.86 9.61 7.85
C ALA A 92 8.65 9.83 6.35
N ARG A 93 7.83 10.83 5.98
CA ARG A 93 7.60 11.19 4.58
C ARG A 93 8.89 11.53 3.84
N ARG A 94 9.77 12.32 4.45
CA ARG A 94 11.05 12.71 3.82
C ARG A 94 11.94 11.50 3.56
N LEU A 95 12.02 10.56 4.51
CA LEU A 95 12.83 9.35 4.36
C LEU A 95 12.25 8.41 3.28
N LEU A 96 10.94 8.20 3.29
CA LEU A 96 10.26 7.37 2.31
C LEU A 96 10.35 7.95 0.88
N LEU A 97 10.19 9.26 0.73
CA LEU A 97 10.40 9.94 -0.56
C LEU A 97 11.86 9.89 -1.00
N ALA A 98 12.82 9.98 -0.08
CA ALA A 98 14.23 9.82 -0.41
C ALA A 98 14.53 8.40 -0.92
N TYR A 99 13.95 7.37 -0.30
CA TYR A 99 14.06 5.99 -0.78
C TYR A 99 13.48 5.83 -2.19
N ARG A 100 12.26 6.33 -2.43
CA ARG A 100 11.65 6.34 -3.76
C ARG A 100 12.55 7.03 -4.80
N GLU A 101 13.15 8.16 -4.44
CA GLU A 101 14.06 8.89 -5.32
C GLU A 101 15.32 8.09 -5.65
N THR A 102 15.86 7.32 -4.69
CA THR A 102 17.00 6.43 -4.95
C THR A 102 16.63 5.30 -5.92
N GLU A 103 15.45 4.70 -5.76
CA GLU A 103 14.92 3.68 -6.68
C GLU A 103 14.69 4.27 -8.07
N ARG A 104 14.13 5.47 -8.17
CA ARG A 104 13.95 6.17 -9.46
C ARG A 104 15.27 6.36 -10.18
N ARG A 105 16.31 6.85 -9.48
CA ARG A 105 17.65 7.04 -10.08
C ARG A 105 18.26 5.73 -10.54
N ALA A 106 18.10 4.65 -9.77
CA ALA A 106 18.56 3.33 -10.17
C ALA A 106 17.85 2.85 -11.46
N GLN A 107 16.54 3.05 -11.56
CA GLN A 107 15.77 2.72 -12.77
C GLN A 107 16.16 3.58 -13.97
N GLU A 108 16.33 4.89 -13.79
CA GLU A 108 16.76 5.81 -14.84
C GLU A 108 18.14 5.43 -15.40
N GLN A 109 19.07 5.00 -14.54
CA GLN A 109 20.37 4.49 -14.96
C GLN A 109 20.23 3.23 -15.82
N VAL A 110 19.37 2.28 -15.44
CA VAL A 110 19.10 1.05 -16.21
C VAL A 110 18.48 1.39 -17.58
N VAL A 111 17.48 2.27 -17.61
CA VAL A 111 16.85 2.71 -18.86
C VAL A 111 17.84 3.46 -19.76
N ARG A 112 18.71 4.30 -19.19
CA ARG A 112 19.76 5.00 -19.93
C ARG A 112 20.75 4.02 -20.54
N GLN A 113 21.21 3.03 -19.78
CA GLN A 113 22.08 1.97 -20.29
C GLN A 113 21.41 1.18 -21.42
N ALA A 114 20.14 0.80 -21.24
CA ALA A 114 19.37 0.10 -22.27
C ALA A 114 19.20 0.94 -23.55
N SER A 115 19.04 2.26 -23.42
CA SER A 115 18.87 3.16 -24.57
C SER A 115 20.13 3.28 -25.44
N LEU A 116 21.32 3.02 -24.88
CA LEU A 116 22.59 3.06 -25.60
C LEU A 116 22.85 1.78 -26.42
N VAL A 117 22.15 0.68 -26.14
CA VAL A 117 22.34 -0.59 -26.85
C VAL A 117 22.01 -0.47 -28.33
N TRP A 118 20.91 0.21 -28.66
CA TRP A 118 20.46 0.40 -30.04
C TRP A 118 21.46 1.21 -30.90
N PRO A 119 21.87 2.44 -30.53
CA PRO A 119 22.83 3.20 -31.32
C PRO A 119 24.20 2.52 -31.41
N LEU A 120 24.66 1.84 -30.36
CA LEU A 120 25.91 1.07 -30.42
C LEU A 120 25.81 -0.12 -31.39
N GLY A 121 24.67 -0.82 -31.41
CA GLY A 121 24.42 -1.89 -32.39
C GLY A 121 24.39 -1.38 -33.83
N LEU A 122 23.79 -0.20 -34.06
CA LEU A 122 23.81 0.46 -35.36
C LEU A 122 25.24 0.83 -35.81
N CYS A 123 26.03 1.44 -34.93
CA CYS A 123 27.42 1.78 -35.24
C CYS A 123 28.27 0.54 -35.55
N LEU A 124 28.11 -0.54 -34.78
CA LEU A 124 28.82 -1.80 -35.01
C LEU A 124 28.43 -2.44 -36.34
N TRP A 125 27.14 -2.36 -36.71
CA TRP A 125 26.67 -2.83 -38.02
C TRP A 125 27.27 -2.03 -39.18
N LEU A 126 27.27 -0.68 -39.08
CA LEU A 126 27.89 0.18 -40.09
C LEU A 126 29.40 -0.11 -40.24
N ALA A 127 30.10 -0.36 -39.13
CA ALA A 127 31.50 -0.77 -39.16
C ALA A 127 31.69 -2.15 -39.80
N GLY A 128 30.81 -3.11 -39.52
CA GLY A 128 30.83 -4.44 -40.16
C GLY A 128 30.61 -4.36 -41.67
N LEU A 129 29.68 -3.52 -42.13
CA LEU A 129 29.42 -3.29 -43.55
C LEU A 129 30.66 -2.70 -44.25
N ALA A 130 31.36 -1.76 -43.61
CA ALA A 130 32.58 -1.16 -44.15
C ALA A 130 33.74 -2.19 -44.30
N VAL A 131 33.80 -3.19 -43.42
CA VAL A 131 34.82 -4.27 -43.46
C VAL A 131 34.48 -5.34 -44.49
N LEU A 132 33.21 -5.70 -44.65
CA LEU A 132 32.75 -6.75 -45.57
C LEU A 132 32.73 -6.32 -47.04
N GLY A 133 32.76 -5.01 -47.32
CA GLY A 133 32.91 -4.49 -48.69
C GLY A 133 31.82 -4.95 -49.66
N GLU A 134 30.60 -5.21 -49.18
CA GLU A 134 29.53 -5.75 -50.04
C GLU A 134 28.94 -4.68 -50.98
N THR A 135 29.07 -4.95 -52.27
CA THR A 135 28.79 -4.09 -53.43
C THR A 135 27.42 -4.36 -54.07
N GLY A 136 26.39 -4.64 -53.26
CA GLY A 136 25.04 -4.97 -53.76
C GLY A 136 23.95 -4.04 -53.21
N ILE A 137 23.28 -3.26 -54.07
CA ILE A 137 22.13 -2.41 -53.70
C ILE A 137 20.98 -3.25 -53.12
N THR A 138 20.83 -4.49 -53.60
CA THR A 138 19.78 -5.44 -53.17
C THR A 138 20.03 -6.04 -51.79
N THR A 139 21.28 -6.36 -51.44
CA THR A 139 21.62 -6.86 -50.11
C THR A 139 21.54 -5.74 -49.08
N LEU A 140 21.98 -4.52 -49.43
CA LEU A 140 21.84 -3.34 -48.58
C LEU A 140 20.39 -3.03 -48.22
N ALA A 141 19.46 -3.16 -49.19
CA ALA A 141 18.04 -2.94 -48.96
C ALA A 141 17.44 -3.97 -47.99
N TRP A 142 17.80 -5.25 -48.12
CA TRP A 142 17.35 -6.32 -47.22
C TRP A 142 17.85 -6.13 -45.78
N TRP A 143 19.14 -5.83 -45.61
CA TRP A 143 19.74 -5.58 -44.30
C TRP A 143 19.24 -4.28 -43.66
N GLY A 144 19.10 -3.21 -44.45
CA GLY A 144 18.54 -1.94 -43.99
C GLY A 144 17.08 -2.08 -43.51
N GLY A 145 16.26 -2.85 -44.23
CA GLY A 145 14.90 -3.17 -43.79
C GLY A 145 14.86 -3.96 -42.48
N SER A 146 15.73 -4.96 -42.34
CA SER A 146 15.86 -5.75 -41.10
C SER A 146 16.30 -4.90 -39.91
N LEU A 147 17.18 -3.92 -40.13
CA LEU A 147 17.67 -3.01 -39.10
C LEU A 147 16.60 -1.97 -38.71
N ALA A 148 15.87 -1.43 -39.69
CA ALA A 148 14.71 -0.59 -39.41
C ALA A 148 13.68 -1.33 -38.53
N ALA A 149 13.40 -2.60 -38.85
CA ALA A 149 12.51 -3.44 -38.04
C ALA A 149 13.05 -3.68 -36.63
N ALA A 150 14.35 -3.96 -36.49
CA ALA A 150 14.99 -4.14 -35.18
C ALA A 150 14.97 -2.85 -34.34
N GLY A 151 15.03 -1.67 -34.98
CA GLY A 151 14.98 -0.38 -34.29
C GLY A 151 13.62 -0.06 -33.73
N VAL A 152 12.58 -0.36 -34.50
CA VAL A 152 11.19 -0.26 -34.04
C VAL A 152 10.96 -1.23 -32.87
N ALA A 153 11.44 -2.47 -32.96
CA ALA A 153 11.34 -3.45 -31.88
C ALA A 153 12.08 -2.99 -30.60
N ALA A 154 13.30 -2.47 -30.73
CA ALA A 154 14.08 -1.94 -29.61
C ALA A 154 13.40 -0.70 -28.98
N GLY A 155 12.83 0.18 -29.80
CA GLY A 155 12.06 1.34 -29.34
C GLY A 155 10.83 0.93 -28.55
N ILE A 156 10.02 -0.01 -29.06
CA ILE A 156 8.85 -0.55 -28.35
C ILE A 156 9.27 -1.20 -27.04
N TRP A 157 10.38 -1.95 -27.04
CA TRP A 157 10.91 -2.58 -25.84
C TRP A 157 11.34 -1.57 -24.77
N LEU A 158 12.01 -0.48 -25.16
CA LEU A 158 12.38 0.61 -24.25
C LEU A 158 11.15 1.31 -23.65
N VAL A 159 10.11 1.54 -24.46
CA VAL A 159 8.85 2.10 -23.97
C VAL A 159 8.21 1.17 -22.93
N ARG A 160 8.22 -0.15 -23.17
CA ARG A 160 7.73 -1.13 -22.21
C ARG A 160 8.53 -1.15 -20.91
N LEU A 161 9.86 -1.04 -20.98
CA LEU A 161 10.70 -0.96 -19.79
C LEU A 161 10.40 0.28 -18.94
N ARG A 162 10.23 1.44 -19.59
CA ARG A 162 9.84 2.67 -18.88
C ARG A 162 8.49 2.53 -18.19
N ALA A 163 7.50 1.97 -18.89
CA ALA A 163 6.17 1.73 -18.31
C ALA A 163 6.23 0.83 -17.07
N ILE A 164 7.07 -0.22 -17.07
CA ILE A 164 7.26 -1.10 -15.90
C ILE A 164 7.92 -0.31 -14.75
N GLY A 165 8.91 0.52 -15.04
CA GLY A 165 9.56 1.40 -14.05
C GLY A 165 8.57 2.37 -13.39
N ASP A 166 7.78 3.06 -14.21
CA ASP A 166 6.75 4.01 -13.74
C ASP A 166 5.71 3.31 -12.86
N GLN A 167 5.28 2.10 -13.25
CA GLN A 167 4.37 1.29 -12.45
C GLN A 167 4.98 0.92 -11.09
N ARG A 168 6.27 0.56 -11.05
CA ARG A 168 6.98 0.23 -9.80
C ARG A 168 7.07 1.45 -8.87
N LEU A 169 7.37 2.63 -9.40
CA LEU A 169 7.38 3.86 -8.63
C LEU A 169 6.00 4.23 -8.11
N GLY A 170 4.94 4.00 -8.90
CA GLY A 170 3.56 4.23 -8.45
C GLY A 170 3.10 3.29 -7.35
N VAL A 171 3.59 2.03 -7.33
CA VAL A 171 3.33 1.10 -6.22
C VAL A 171 4.08 1.54 -4.95
N LEU A 172 5.31 2.05 -5.07
CA LEU A 172 6.01 2.67 -3.94
C LEU A 172 5.25 3.88 -3.42
N ASP A 173 4.75 4.76 -4.29
CA ASP A 173 3.94 5.92 -3.87
C ASP A 173 2.70 5.51 -3.07
N ALA A 174 2.04 4.44 -3.49
CA ALA A 174 0.89 3.89 -2.77
C ALA A 174 1.25 3.35 -1.38
N MET A 175 2.37 2.64 -1.26
CA MET A 175 2.90 2.19 0.03
C MET A 175 3.16 3.38 0.95
N ILE A 176 3.79 4.44 0.43
CA ILE A 176 4.09 5.66 1.19
C ILE A 176 2.81 6.31 1.70
N GLU A 177 1.79 6.45 0.85
CA GLU A 177 0.52 7.04 1.27
C GLU A 177 -0.21 6.20 2.34
N GLY A 178 -0.15 4.87 2.23
CA GLY A 178 -0.68 3.96 3.24
C GLY A 178 0.02 4.11 4.60
N CYS A 179 1.36 4.18 4.59
CA CYS A 179 2.17 4.41 5.79
C CYS A 179 1.93 5.79 6.43
N LEU A 180 1.78 6.83 5.60
CA LEU A 180 1.51 8.20 6.08
C LEU A 180 0.10 8.33 6.63
N SER A 181 -0.87 7.64 6.03
CA SER A 181 -2.24 7.59 6.54
C SER A 181 -2.30 7.00 7.95
N TYR A 182 -1.52 5.95 8.23
CA TYR A 182 -1.41 5.40 9.58
C TYR A 182 -0.87 6.42 10.58
N LEU A 183 0.21 7.13 10.24
CA LEU A 183 0.79 8.18 11.10
C LEU A 183 -0.14 9.37 11.35
N ASN A 184 -1.10 9.62 10.46
CA ASN A 184 -2.13 10.64 10.64
C ASN A 184 -3.31 10.15 11.51
N GLY A 185 -3.30 8.89 11.96
CA GLY A 185 -4.33 8.33 12.84
C GLY A 185 -5.57 7.78 12.12
N TYR A 186 -5.51 7.55 10.81
CA TYR A 186 -6.63 6.93 10.08
C TYR A 186 -6.80 5.45 10.44
N VAL A 187 -8.03 4.93 10.25
CA VAL A 187 -8.37 3.51 10.44
C VAL A 187 -7.67 2.66 9.37
N PRO A 188 -7.19 1.44 9.66
CA PRO A 188 -6.48 0.59 8.69
C PRO A 188 -7.17 0.42 7.32
N ARG A 189 -8.51 0.32 7.32
CA ARG A 189 -9.33 0.26 6.09
C ARG A 189 -9.22 1.53 5.25
N VAL A 190 -9.18 2.70 5.89
CA VAL A 190 -9.00 3.99 5.21
C VAL A 190 -7.56 4.12 4.70
N CYS A 191 -6.57 3.60 5.43
CA CYS A 191 -5.18 3.57 4.96
C CYS A 191 -5.03 2.78 3.65
N ALA A 192 -5.71 1.64 3.52
CA ALA A 192 -5.73 0.86 2.29
C ALA A 192 -6.44 1.59 1.13
N GLU A 193 -7.56 2.27 1.39
CA GLU A 193 -8.22 3.09 0.37
C GLU A 193 -7.37 4.27 -0.10
N ASN A 194 -6.73 4.99 0.83
CA ASN A 194 -5.83 6.09 0.49
C ASN A 194 -4.67 5.58 -0.38
N ALA A 195 -4.08 4.44 -0.03
CA ALA A 195 -3.08 3.79 -0.88
C ALA A 195 -3.63 3.46 -2.28
N ARG A 196 -4.85 2.92 -2.39
CA ARG A 196 -5.52 2.61 -3.68
C ARG A 196 -5.64 3.83 -4.60
N THR A 197 -5.91 5.01 -4.05
CA THR A 197 -6.08 6.24 -4.85
C THR A 197 -4.79 6.66 -5.58
N VAL A 198 -3.63 6.32 -5.03
CA VAL A 198 -2.32 6.70 -5.56
C VAL A 198 -1.80 5.70 -6.60
N LEU A 199 -2.33 4.47 -6.64
CA LEU A 199 -1.89 3.44 -7.60
C LEU A 199 -2.03 3.89 -9.05
N PRO A 200 -1.11 3.49 -9.95
CA PRO A 200 -1.28 3.66 -11.39
C PRO A 200 -2.60 3.03 -11.89
N PRO A 201 -3.30 3.66 -12.84
CA PRO A 201 -4.61 3.19 -13.31
C PRO A 201 -4.57 1.77 -13.91
N ALA A 202 -3.43 1.37 -14.47
CA ALA A 202 -3.23 0.02 -14.99
C ALA A 202 -3.24 -1.09 -13.92
N LEU A 203 -2.91 -0.74 -12.67
CA LEU A 203 -2.78 -1.67 -11.55
C LEU A 203 -3.84 -1.45 -10.46
N ARG A 204 -4.61 -0.37 -10.56
CA ARG A 204 -5.60 0.03 -9.55
C ARG A 204 -6.79 -0.94 -9.53
N PRO A 205 -7.04 -1.66 -8.42
CA PRO A 205 -8.26 -2.45 -8.26
C PRO A 205 -9.48 -1.54 -8.10
N SER A 206 -10.67 -2.10 -8.39
CA SER A 206 -11.92 -1.40 -8.11
C SER A 206 -12.13 -1.25 -6.60
N PHE A 207 -12.98 -0.30 -6.19
CA PHE A 207 -13.36 -0.18 -4.78
C PHE A 207 -14.01 -1.47 -4.27
N PHE A 208 -14.93 -2.05 -5.07
CA PHE A 208 -15.62 -3.29 -4.73
C PHE A 208 -14.66 -4.48 -4.62
N ASP A 209 -13.69 -4.58 -5.53
CA ASP A 209 -12.68 -5.66 -5.51
C ASP A 209 -11.85 -5.61 -4.22
N LEU A 210 -11.48 -4.39 -3.79
CA LEU A 210 -10.70 -4.20 -2.57
C LEU A 210 -11.55 -4.52 -1.34
N ASP A 211 -12.81 -4.08 -1.32
CA ASP A 211 -13.71 -4.33 -0.20
C ASP A 211 -14.02 -5.81 -0.01
N GLU A 212 -14.27 -6.52 -1.11
CA GLU A 212 -14.47 -7.97 -1.11
C GLU A 212 -13.22 -8.70 -0.61
N ALA A 213 -12.03 -8.29 -1.08
CA ALA A 213 -10.77 -8.89 -0.64
C ALA A 213 -10.47 -8.63 0.85
N LEU A 214 -10.82 -7.45 1.37
CA LEU A 214 -10.69 -7.11 2.79
C LEU A 214 -11.66 -7.95 3.65
N CYS A 215 -12.91 -8.10 3.21
CA CYS A 215 -13.90 -8.94 3.86
C CYS A 215 -13.46 -10.40 3.89
N ALA A 216 -12.99 -10.94 2.75
CA ALA A 216 -12.48 -12.30 2.66
C ALA A 216 -11.30 -12.53 3.63
N ASN A 217 -10.36 -11.58 3.72
CA ASN A 217 -9.20 -11.70 4.60
C ASN A 217 -9.56 -11.71 6.09
N ASN A 218 -10.52 -10.90 6.53
CA ASN A 218 -10.93 -10.82 7.93
C ASN A 218 -11.58 -12.11 8.45
N THR A 219 -12.17 -12.94 7.59
CA THR A 219 -12.74 -14.24 8.00
C THR A 219 -11.69 -15.29 8.43
N SER A 220 -10.41 -15.06 8.11
CA SER A 220 -9.29 -15.95 8.46
C SER A 220 -8.62 -15.61 9.81
N ILE A 221 -9.12 -14.58 10.49
CA ILE A 221 -8.74 -14.25 11.86
C ILE A 221 -9.87 -14.83 12.71
N PRO A 222 -9.64 -15.81 13.60
CA PRO A 222 -10.66 -16.16 14.58
C PRO A 222 -10.93 -14.92 15.43
N ILE A 223 -12.02 -14.22 15.11
CA ILE A 223 -12.56 -13.11 15.88
C ILE A 223 -13.17 -13.69 17.16
N ALA A 224 -12.35 -14.29 18.01
CA ALA A 224 -12.75 -14.65 19.37
C ALA A 224 -12.77 -13.41 20.29
N GLY A 225 -12.11 -12.31 19.88
CA GLY A 225 -11.95 -11.11 20.72
C GLY A 225 -12.85 -9.91 20.39
N PHE A 226 -13.23 -9.70 19.12
CA PHE A 226 -13.93 -8.45 18.74
C PHE A 226 -15.46 -8.56 18.93
N VAL A 227 -16.05 -9.74 18.72
CA VAL A 227 -17.49 -9.95 18.96
C VAL A 227 -17.83 -9.92 20.44
N ALA A 228 -16.93 -10.40 21.32
CA ALA A 228 -17.13 -10.33 22.77
C ALA A 228 -17.10 -8.87 23.29
N ALA A 229 -16.25 -8.01 22.73
CA ALA A 229 -16.21 -6.60 23.09
C ALA A 229 -17.44 -5.82 22.59
N GLN A 230 -17.96 -6.17 21.40
CA GLN A 230 -19.18 -5.55 20.88
C GLN A 230 -20.44 -6.06 21.60
N GLY A 231 -20.46 -7.32 22.04
CA GLY A 231 -21.50 -7.88 22.90
C GLY A 231 -21.54 -7.22 24.29
N ASN A 232 -20.38 -7.05 24.94
CA ASN A 232 -20.30 -6.37 26.24
C ASN A 232 -20.62 -4.87 26.16
N MET A 233 -20.37 -4.21 25.02
CA MET A 233 -20.72 -2.79 24.85
C MET A 233 -22.22 -2.61 24.55
N LEU A 234 -22.89 -3.61 23.97
CA LEU A 234 -24.35 -3.62 23.80
C LEU A 234 -25.09 -4.05 25.07
N GLU A 235 -24.51 -4.91 25.92
CA GLU A 235 -25.08 -5.24 27.24
C GLU A 235 -25.00 -4.08 28.26
N LEU A 236 -24.05 -3.16 28.11
CA LEU A 236 -23.99 -1.92 28.92
C LEU A 236 -24.98 -0.84 28.46
N THR A 237 -25.73 -1.08 27.38
CA THR A 237 -26.68 -0.11 26.79
C THR A 237 -28.13 -0.62 26.77
N GLU A 238 -28.43 -1.72 27.47
CA GLU A 238 -29.81 -2.02 27.86
C GLU A 238 -30.00 -1.60 29.32
N PRO A 239 -30.92 -0.67 29.62
CA PRO A 239 -31.32 -0.45 31.00
C PRO A 239 -31.98 -1.73 31.48
N LYS A 240 -31.31 -2.42 32.41
CA LYS A 240 -31.91 -3.48 33.20
C LYS A 240 -33.13 -2.88 33.91
N VAL A 241 -34.31 -3.19 33.38
CA VAL A 241 -35.59 -2.93 34.04
C VAL A 241 -35.67 -3.92 35.20
N ASP A 242 -34.97 -3.60 36.27
CA ASP A 242 -35.20 -4.22 37.58
C ASP A 242 -36.53 -3.64 38.07
N SER A 243 -37.57 -4.48 37.96
CA SER A 243 -38.88 -4.26 38.54
C SER A 243 -38.77 -4.32 40.06
N GLU A 244 -38.45 -3.19 40.67
CA GLU A 244 -38.76 -2.86 42.06
C GLU A 244 -39.23 -1.40 42.11
N GLU A 245 -40.49 -1.24 42.53
CA GLU A 245 -41.26 0.00 42.54
C GLU A 245 -41.07 0.69 43.91
N PRO A 246 -40.41 1.86 44.02
CA PRO A 246 -40.54 2.68 45.20
C PRO A 246 -41.67 3.70 44.97
N ALA A 247 -42.81 3.46 45.64
CA ALA A 247 -43.91 4.43 45.75
C ALA A 247 -43.46 5.66 46.56
N ILE A 248 -42.81 6.61 45.89
CA ILE A 248 -42.43 7.90 46.46
C ILE A 248 -42.78 8.95 45.41
N GLY A 249 -43.83 9.73 45.65
CA GLY A 249 -44.15 10.87 44.79
C GLY A 249 -45.53 11.48 44.94
N THR A 250 -46.52 10.77 45.49
CA THR A 250 -47.91 11.29 45.48
C THR A 250 -48.24 12.22 46.66
N LYS A 251 -47.64 12.02 47.84
CA LYS A 251 -47.95 12.85 49.03
C LYS A 251 -47.26 14.21 49.03
N GLU A 252 -46.02 14.29 48.53
CA GLU A 252 -45.28 15.56 48.52
C GLU A 252 -45.83 16.52 47.45
N GLU A 253 -46.28 16.02 46.29
CA GLU A 253 -46.94 16.88 45.29
C GLU A 253 -48.30 17.41 45.77
N GLU A 254 -49.08 16.60 46.51
CA GLU A 254 -50.34 17.05 47.11
C GLU A 254 -50.13 18.10 48.21
N ASP A 255 -49.11 17.95 49.04
CA ASP A 255 -48.75 18.93 50.09
C ASP A 255 -48.21 20.25 49.51
N LEU A 256 -47.45 20.18 48.41
CA LEU A 256 -46.96 21.37 47.70
C LEU A 256 -48.10 22.11 46.97
N LEU A 257 -49.08 21.39 46.42
CA LEU A 257 -50.29 21.98 45.84
C LEU A 257 -51.20 22.59 46.91
N ALA A 258 -51.29 21.99 48.11
CA ALA A 258 -52.02 22.54 49.24
C ALA A 258 -51.34 23.80 49.82
N LEU A 259 -50.01 23.81 49.88
CA LEU A 259 -49.21 24.99 50.28
C LEU A 259 -49.34 26.13 49.28
N TRP A 260 -49.32 25.84 47.98
CA TRP A 260 -49.51 26.84 46.93
C TRP A 260 -50.90 27.48 47.01
N LYS A 261 -51.96 26.68 47.19
CA LYS A 261 -53.34 27.18 47.36
C LYS A 261 -53.54 28.03 48.63
N ARG A 262 -52.82 27.73 49.72
CA ARG A 262 -52.82 28.57 50.93
C ARG A 262 -52.09 29.90 50.72
N MET A 263 -51.00 29.91 49.95
CA MET A 263 -50.25 31.14 49.68
C MET A 263 -50.91 32.05 48.63
N SER A 264 -51.73 31.50 47.73
CA SER A 264 -52.42 32.28 46.68
C SER A 264 -53.68 33.01 47.16
N GLY A 265 -54.09 32.85 48.42
CA GLY A 265 -55.15 33.66 49.03
C GLY A 265 -56.55 33.48 48.43
N GLU A 266 -56.84 32.31 47.84
CA GLU A 266 -58.19 31.93 47.40
C GLU A 266 -58.90 31.06 48.44
N GLU A 267 -59.02 31.59 49.66
CA GLU A 267 -60.08 31.16 50.58
C GLU A 267 -60.99 32.37 50.80
N LYS A 268 -62.02 32.49 49.95
CA LYS A 268 -63.22 33.25 50.29
C LYS A 268 -64.45 32.41 50.00
N THR A 269 -65.11 32.11 51.12
CA THR A 269 -66.47 31.61 51.38
C THR A 269 -66.72 30.13 51.14
#